data_AF-A0A1R3FUV3-F1
#
_entry.id   AF-A0A1R3FUV3-F1
#
_cell.length_a   1.000
_cell.length_b   1.000
_cell.length_c   1.000
_cell.angle_alpha   90.00
_cell.angle_beta   90.00
_cell.angle_gamma   90.00
#
_symmetry.space_group_name_H-M   'P 1'
#
loop_
_entity.id
_entity.type
_entity.pdbx_description
1 polymer ?
#
loop_
_entity_poly.entity_id
_entity_poly.type
_entity_poly.pdbx_seq_one_letter_code
_entity_poly.pdbx_strand_id
1 'polypeptide(L)'
;MMERIRAVAFVATLLLVVMAMADGQTICNMPVSALMECKPAVTPPKPPPPTPSCCSSLSHADMRCLCSYKNSNLLPSLGIDPKLAMQLPTICKLPHPAKC
;
A
#
# COMPACT_ATOMS: atom_id res chain seq x y z
N MET A 1 28.31 28.81 -13.86
CA MET A 1 28.52 27.34 -13.95
C MET A 1 28.40 26.67 -12.58
N MET A 2 29.12 27.15 -11.57
CA MET A 2 29.14 26.59 -10.20
C MET A 2 27.78 26.59 -9.47
N GLU A 3 26.95 27.63 -9.66
CA GLU A 3 25.61 27.69 -9.05
C GLU A 3 24.61 26.69 -9.66
N ARG A 4 24.71 26.41 -10.96
CA ARG A 4 23.89 25.39 -11.62
C ARG A 4 24.29 23.99 -11.16
N ILE A 5 25.58 23.75 -10.97
CA ILE A 5 26.09 22.48 -10.41
C ILE A 5 25.61 22.31 -8.96
N ARG A 6 25.65 23.37 -8.14
CA ARG A 6 25.08 23.37 -6.78
C ARG A 6 23.58 23.08 -6.80
N ALA A 7 22.80 23.77 -7.63
CA ALA A 7 21.36 23.56 -7.71
C ALA A 7 21.01 22.12 -8.16
N VAL A 8 21.71 21.59 -9.17
CA VAL A 8 21.54 20.21 -9.63
C VAL A 8 21.94 19.21 -8.54
N ALA A 9 23.05 19.43 -7.83
CA ALA A 9 23.48 18.58 -6.74
C ALA A 9 22.46 18.58 -5.59
N PHE A 10 21.94 19.76 -5.20
CA PHE A 10 20.91 19.89 -4.16
C PHE A 10 19.62 19.15 -4.55
N VAL A 11 19.13 19.34 -5.78
CA VAL A 11 17.93 18.63 -6.28
C VAL A 11 18.17 17.13 -6.33
N ALA A 12 19.33 16.67 -6.77
CA ALA A 12 19.69 15.25 -6.78
C ALA A 12 19.73 14.66 -5.37
N THR A 13 20.34 15.35 -4.40
CA THR A 13 20.30 14.91 -2.98
C THR A 13 18.89 14.89 -2.43
N LEU A 14 18.05 15.89 -2.71
CA LEU A 14 16.65 15.90 -2.25
C LEU A 14 15.85 14.74 -2.85
N LEU A 15 16.05 14.42 -4.13
CA LEU A 15 15.42 13.26 -4.78
C LEU A 15 15.86 11.94 -4.13
N LEU A 16 17.15 11.78 -3.85
CA LEU A 16 17.67 10.59 -3.16
C LEU A 16 17.11 10.44 -1.75
N VAL A 17 17.00 11.56 -1.01
CA VAL A 17 16.39 11.59 0.33
C VAL A 17 14.92 11.17 0.24
N VAL A 18 14.13 11.73 -0.68
CA VAL A 18 12.71 11.37 -0.85
C VAL A 18 12.54 9.89 -1.22
N MET A 19 13.40 9.36 -2.09
CA MET A 19 13.38 7.93 -2.44
C MET A 19 13.68 7.04 -1.22
N ALA A 20 14.62 7.44 -0.36
CA ALA A 20 14.97 6.68 0.86
C ALA A 20 13.86 6.68 1.93
N MET A 21 12.92 7.64 1.88
CA MET A 21 11.79 7.68 2.84
C MET A 21 10.62 6.77 2.42
N ALA A 22 10.56 6.35 1.14
CA ALA A 22 9.45 5.54 0.63
C ALA A 22 9.40 4.15 1.28
N ASP A 23 10.56 3.58 1.61
CA ASP A 23 10.69 2.25 2.21
C ASP A 23 10.33 2.22 3.71
N GLY A 24 10.23 3.38 4.37
CA GLY A 24 9.92 3.49 5.80
C GLY A 24 8.46 3.84 6.12
N GLN A 25 7.67 4.25 5.12
CA GLN A 25 6.28 4.62 5.35
C GLN A 25 5.43 3.38 5.55
N THR A 26 4.90 3.23 6.77
CA THR A 26 3.96 2.17 7.11
C THR A 26 2.55 2.75 7.28
N ILE A 27 1.55 2.01 6.82
CA ILE A 27 0.14 2.27 7.04
C ILE A 27 -0.45 1.02 7.65
N CYS A 28 -1.06 1.13 8.83
CA CYS A 28 -1.68 0.01 9.52
C CYS A 28 -0.73 -1.20 9.68
N ASN A 29 0.51 -0.94 10.09
CA ASN A 29 1.57 -1.93 10.26
C ASN A 29 1.97 -2.67 8.95
N MET A 30 1.71 -2.09 7.78
CA MET A 30 2.22 -2.57 6.49
C MET A 30 3.05 -1.50 5.82
N PRO A 31 4.22 -1.83 5.23
CA PRO A 31 4.90 -0.90 4.35
C PRO A 31 4.01 -0.58 3.13
N VAL A 32 4.09 0.66 2.63
CA VAL A 32 3.30 1.09 1.46
C VAL A 32 3.59 0.20 0.25
N SER A 33 4.83 -0.26 0.06
CA SER A 33 5.20 -1.21 -0.99
C SER A 33 4.39 -2.51 -0.92
N ALA A 34 4.20 -3.08 0.27
CA ALA A 34 3.37 -4.28 0.45
C ALA A 34 1.89 -4.03 0.17
N LEU A 35 1.36 -2.85 0.50
CA LEU A 35 -0.01 -2.47 0.12
C LEU A 35 -0.16 -2.38 -1.40
N MET A 36 0.86 -1.86 -2.09
CA MET A 36 0.88 -1.77 -3.55
C MET A 36 0.96 -3.15 -4.22
N GLU A 37 1.59 -4.14 -3.60
CA GLU A 37 1.56 -5.54 -4.06
C GLU A 37 0.17 -6.17 -3.92
N CYS A 38 -0.61 -5.76 -2.92
CA CYS A 38 -1.98 -6.22 -2.72
C CYS A 38 -2.99 -5.53 -3.64
N LYS A 39 -2.72 -4.29 -4.05
CA LYS A 39 -3.62 -3.44 -4.84
C LYS A 39 -4.25 -4.15 -6.05
N PRO A 40 -3.51 -4.89 -6.91
CA PRO A 40 -4.10 -5.54 -8.07
C PRO A 40 -5.23 -6.51 -7.71
N ALA A 41 -5.13 -7.24 -6.60
CA ALA A 41 -6.12 -8.22 -6.16
C ALA A 41 -7.43 -7.59 -5.65
N VAL A 42 -7.43 -6.27 -5.44
CA VAL A 42 -8.58 -5.51 -4.91
C VAL A 42 -9.03 -4.39 -5.85
N THR A 43 -8.53 -4.40 -7.09
CA THR A 43 -8.90 -3.43 -8.14
C THR A 43 -9.79 -4.13 -9.20
N PRO A 44 -11.01 -3.62 -9.48
CA PRO A 44 -11.88 -4.13 -10.54
C PRO A 44 -11.32 -3.83 -11.95
N PRO A 45 -11.86 -4.43 -13.03
CA PRO A 45 -13.06 -5.27 -13.08
C PRO A 45 -12.81 -6.77 -12.84
N LYS A 46 -11.60 -7.25 -13.09
CA LYS A 46 -11.26 -8.68 -13.01
C LYS A 46 -9.93 -8.84 -12.27
N PRO A 47 -9.94 -8.68 -10.93
CA PRO A 47 -8.72 -8.75 -10.14
C PRO A 47 -8.07 -10.14 -10.28
N PRO A 48 -6.75 -10.23 -10.47
CA PRO A 48 -6.02 -11.48 -10.35
C PRO A 48 -6.05 -12.00 -8.91
N PRO A 49 -5.72 -13.29 -8.67
CA PRO A 49 -5.49 -13.78 -7.32
C PRO A 49 -4.35 -13.01 -6.63
N PRO A 50 -4.39 -12.87 -5.29
CA PRO A 50 -3.32 -12.20 -4.56
C PRO A 50 -2.00 -12.97 -4.64
N THR A 51 -0.89 -12.23 -4.63
CA THR A 51 0.44 -12.83 -4.58
C THR A 51 0.70 -13.42 -3.18
N PRO A 52 1.59 -14.42 -3.06
CA PRO A 52 2.01 -14.93 -1.75
C PRO A 52 2.61 -13.83 -0.86
N SER A 53 3.36 -12.89 -1.45
CA SER A 53 3.95 -11.75 -0.74
C SER A 53 2.88 -10.81 -0.15
N CYS A 54 1.83 -10.50 -0.92
CA CYS A 54 0.71 -9.73 -0.42
C CYS A 54 0.06 -10.43 0.79
N CYS A 55 -0.26 -11.72 0.68
CA CYS A 55 -0.91 -12.44 1.77
C CYS A 55 -0.01 -12.56 3.01
N SER A 56 1.30 -12.76 2.82
CA SER A 56 2.28 -12.79 3.91
C SER A 56 2.32 -11.46 4.65
N SER A 57 2.41 -10.35 3.91
CA SER A 57 2.45 -9.01 4.49
C SER A 57 1.13 -8.65 5.19
N LEU A 58 -0.01 -9.02 4.58
CA LEU A 58 -1.34 -8.79 5.13
C LEU A 58 -1.56 -9.54 6.46
N SER A 59 -0.86 -10.67 6.68
CA SER A 59 -0.97 -11.43 7.94
C SER A 59 -0.45 -10.66 9.17
N HIS A 60 0.39 -9.65 8.97
CA HIS A 60 0.95 -8.79 10.02
C HIS A 60 0.25 -7.43 10.13
N ALA A 61 -0.73 -7.17 9.27
CA ALA A 61 -1.39 -5.88 9.20
C ALA A 61 -2.39 -5.65 10.34
N ASP A 62 -2.54 -4.39 10.73
CA ASP A 62 -3.60 -3.98 11.65
C ASP A 62 -4.93 -3.87 10.90
N MET A 63 -5.72 -4.94 10.98
CA MET A 63 -7.04 -5.02 10.35
C MET A 63 -8.00 -3.92 10.84
N ARG A 64 -7.92 -3.49 12.11
CA ARG A 64 -8.81 -2.43 12.63
C ARG A 64 -8.44 -1.08 12.03
N CYS A 65 -7.15 -0.80 11.91
CA CYS A 65 -6.65 0.38 11.22
C CYS A 65 -7.06 0.36 9.74
N LEU A 66 -6.87 -0.75 9.01
CA LEU A 66 -7.29 -0.86 7.61
C LEU A 66 -8.80 -0.65 7.43
N CYS A 67 -9.61 -1.18 8.36
CA CYS A 67 -11.05 -0.98 8.38
C CYS A 67 -11.46 0.51 8.49
N SER A 68 -10.64 1.37 9.09
CA SER A 68 -10.93 2.83 9.16
C SER A 68 -10.97 3.48 7.77
N TYR A 69 -10.30 2.88 6.78
CA TYR A 69 -10.30 3.35 5.39
C TYR A 69 -11.49 2.85 4.58
N LYS A 70 -12.29 1.89 5.08
CA LYS A 70 -13.38 1.25 4.33
C LYS A 70 -14.32 2.25 3.66
N ASN A 71 -14.67 3.32 4.37
CA ASN A 71 -15.59 4.37 3.89
C ASN A 71 -14.85 5.64 3.44
N SER A 72 -13.51 5.61 3.36
CA SER A 72 -12.71 6.75 2.93
C SER A 72 -12.77 6.91 1.41
N ASN A 73 -12.85 8.17 0.96
CA ASN A 73 -12.72 8.52 -0.46
C ASN A 73 -11.32 8.22 -1.04
N LEU A 74 -10.36 7.81 -0.20
CA LEU A 74 -9.03 7.37 -0.62
C LEU A 74 -9.07 6.04 -1.39
N LEU A 75 -9.92 5.08 -1.02
CA LEU A 75 -9.93 3.79 -1.71
C LEU A 75 -10.39 3.92 -3.17
N PRO A 76 -11.52 4.59 -3.47
CA PRO A 76 -11.95 4.78 -4.85
C PRO A 76 -10.97 5.61 -5.68
N SER A 77 -10.30 6.61 -5.10
CA SER A 77 -9.33 7.44 -5.84
C SER A 77 -8.07 6.67 -6.24
N LEU A 78 -7.74 5.59 -5.52
CA LEU A 78 -6.69 4.64 -5.87
C LEU A 78 -7.18 3.48 -6.76
N GLY A 79 -8.48 3.46 -7.10
CA GLY A 79 -9.11 2.36 -7.84
C GLY A 79 -9.23 1.06 -7.03
N ILE A 80 -9.26 1.16 -5.70
CA ILE A 80 -9.49 0.03 -4.80
C ILE A 80 -10.98 -0.09 -4.55
N ASP A 81 -11.54 -1.29 -4.77
CA ASP A 81 -12.91 -1.59 -4.38
C ASP A 81 -12.94 -2.04 -2.91
N PRO A 82 -13.69 -1.36 -2.03
CA PRO A 82 -13.73 -1.72 -0.62
C PRO A 82 -14.27 -3.13 -0.37
N LYS A 83 -15.18 -3.65 -1.20
CA LYS A 83 -15.73 -5.00 -1.00
C LYS A 83 -14.69 -6.06 -1.33
N LEU A 84 -13.93 -5.88 -2.41
CA LEU A 84 -12.81 -6.76 -2.74
C LEU A 84 -11.73 -6.73 -1.65
N ALA A 85 -11.38 -5.53 -1.16
CA ALA A 85 -10.42 -5.38 -0.06
C ALA A 85 -10.85 -6.14 1.21
N MET A 86 -12.14 -6.12 1.53
CA MET A 86 -12.70 -6.85 2.66
C MET A 86 -12.72 -8.38 2.50
N GLN A 87 -12.75 -8.87 1.25
CA GLN A 87 -12.68 -10.30 0.96
C GLN A 87 -11.23 -10.83 0.98
N LEU A 88 -10.25 -9.94 0.80
CA LEU A 88 -8.84 -10.31 0.68
C LEU A 88 -8.30 -11.16 1.85
N PRO A 89 -8.58 -10.85 3.14
CA PRO A 89 -8.13 -11.69 4.25
C PRO A 89 -8.64 -13.13 4.17
N THR A 90 -9.88 -13.32 3.71
CA THR A 90 -10.49 -14.65 3.53
C THR A 90 -9.83 -15.41 2.38
N ILE A 91 -9.56 -14.73 1.25
CA ILE A 91 -8.85 -15.33 0.09
C ILE A 91 -7.43 -15.73 0.48
N CYS A 92 -6.76 -14.91 1.30
CA CYS A 92 -5.44 -15.20 1.87
C CYS A 92 -5.48 -16.22 3.03
N LYS A 93 -6.66 -16.71 3.44
CA LYS A 93 -6.84 -17.67 4.54
C LYS A 93 -6.27 -17.20 5.88
N LEU A 94 -6.39 -15.90 6.18
CA LEU A 94 -5.87 -15.33 7.42
C LEU A 94 -6.78 -15.68 8.61
N PRO A 95 -6.21 -15.94 9.80
CA PRO A 95 -6.97 -16.34 11.00
C PRO A 95 -7.89 -15.23 11.54
N HIS A 96 -7.59 -13.98 11.19
CA HIS A 96 -8.36 -12.80 11.59
C HIS A 96 -8.95 -12.13 10.35
N PRO A 97 -10.16 -12.53 9.91
CA PRO A 97 -10.82 -11.86 8.79
C PRO A 97 -11.16 -10.41 9.20
N ALA A 98 -11.12 -9.50 8.23
CA ALA A 98 -11.54 -8.12 8.46
C ALA A 98 -13.03 -8.12 8.83
N LYS A 99 -13.35 -7.92 10.12
CA LYS A 99 -14.71 -7.79 10.63
C LYS A 99 -15.08 -6.31 10.71
N CYS A 100 -15.17 -5.74 9.52
CA CYS A 100 -15.92 -4.54 9.22
C CYS A 100 -16.70 -4.82 7.93
#